data_AF-A0A2G5SRJ9-F1
#
_entry.id   AF-A0A2G5SRJ9-F1
#
_cell.length_a   1.000
_cell.length_b   1.000
_cell.length_c   1.000
_cell.angle_alpha   90.00
_cell.angle_beta   90.00
_cell.angle_gamma   90.00
#
_symmetry.space_group_name_H-M   'P 1'
#
loop_
_entity.id
_entity.type
_entity.pdbx_description
1 polymer ?
#
loop_
_entity_poly.entity_id
_entity_poly.type
_entity_poly.pdbx_seq_one_letter_code
_entity_poly.pdbx_strand_id
1 'polypeptide(L)'
;MSDNEQKVVRVQIKKPMSWIQKELFGPIQEAARKPYPFTFPIVDPTTCWCNLSELRLCMLIVETKPVGHRRSWLKLDLVERIQKIYDDEDPSCKIFLSDEHQVAFDEQRKQLENGSTKRLIFPPKYTVRPTLEMVNEKMNEWFHMDISEKNEPNRKREFKFGGGFNLPPHLLAQIPPDYGRDVEGEHPLAFMDREPKEGKDQGKSDDDKAAGCSTKA
;
A
#
# COMPACT_ATOMS: atom_id res chain seq x y z
N MET A 1 42.33 19.02 69.15
CA MET A 1 41.37 19.92 68.48
C MET A 1 41.28 19.47 67.03
N SER A 2 40.17 19.11 66.41
CA SER A 2 38.81 18.71 66.80
C SER A 2 38.26 18.10 65.51
N ASP A 3 38.01 16.79 65.49
CA ASP A 3 37.43 16.11 64.32
C ASP A 3 35.92 16.40 64.26
N ASN A 4 35.49 17.18 63.28
CA ASN A 4 34.08 17.46 63.04
C ASN A 4 33.53 16.41 62.05
N GLU A 5 33.04 15.29 62.59
CA GLU A 5 32.31 14.29 61.81
C GLU A 5 30.97 14.85 61.32
N GLN A 6 30.88 15.11 60.03
CA GLN A 6 29.67 15.59 59.37
C GLN A 6 28.67 14.42 59.20
N LYS A 7 27.72 14.29 60.14
CA LYS A 7 26.62 13.32 60.04
C LYS A 7 25.71 13.62 58.84
N VAL A 8 25.81 12.81 57.79
CA VAL A 8 24.90 12.85 56.64
C VAL A 8 23.60 12.14 57.01
N VAL A 9 22.55 12.92 57.32
CA VAL A 9 21.19 12.40 57.52
C VAL A 9 20.56 12.15 56.15
N ARG A 10 20.37 10.87 55.78
CA ARG A 10 19.63 10.50 54.57
C ARG A 10 18.13 10.52 54.85
N VAL A 11 17.45 11.56 54.37
CA VAL A 11 15.98 11.66 54.44
C VAL A 11 15.38 10.80 53.33
N GLN A 12 14.74 9.68 53.70
CA GLN A 12 14.01 8.83 52.76
C GLN A 12 12.58 9.36 52.59
N ILE A 13 12.34 10.10 51.52
CA ILE A 13 11.01 10.58 51.16
C ILE A 13 10.32 9.49 50.34
N LYS A 14 9.25 8.89 50.86
CA LYS A 14 8.40 7.96 50.10
C LYS A 14 7.60 8.77 49.08
N LYS A 15 8.01 8.69 47.81
CA LYS A 15 7.29 9.33 46.70
C LYS A 15 6.23 8.37 46.14
N PRO A 16 5.05 8.87 45.75
CA PRO A 16 4.01 8.04 45.18
C PRO A 16 4.44 7.47 43.82
N MET A 17 3.94 6.28 43.48
CA MET A 17 4.33 5.55 42.27
C MET A 17 4.10 6.33 40.97
N SER A 18 3.06 7.18 40.93
CA SER A 18 2.78 8.07 39.80
C SER A 18 3.85 9.14 39.57
N TRP A 19 4.53 9.58 40.64
CA TRP A 19 5.62 10.53 40.56
C TRP A 19 6.88 9.87 39.99
N ILE A 20 7.18 8.65 40.44
CA ILE A 20 8.30 7.84 39.92
C ILE A 20 8.09 7.53 38.44
N GLN A 21 6.87 7.17 38.05
CA GLN A 21 6.56 6.90 36.64
C GLN A 21 6.73 8.15 35.75
N LYS A 22 6.28 9.32 36.21
CA LYS A 22 6.45 10.56 35.47
C LYS A 22 7.91 11.00 35.37
N GLU A 23 8.71 10.82 36.42
CA GLU A 23 10.12 11.20 36.39
C GLU A 23 10.97 10.24 35.54
N LEU A 24 10.72 8.93 35.65
CA LEU A 24 11.50 7.92 34.93
C LEU A 24 11.07 7.78 33.47
N PHE A 25 9.77 7.77 33.19
CA PHE A 25 9.23 7.52 31.85
C PHE A 25 8.76 8.79 31.13
N GLY A 26 8.56 9.91 31.83
CA GLY A 26 8.22 11.19 31.19
C GLY A 26 9.26 11.62 30.16
N PRO A 27 10.57 11.66 30.52
CA PRO A 27 11.64 11.99 29.58
C PRO A 27 11.74 11.01 28.41
N ILE A 28 11.48 9.72 28.64
CA ILE A 28 11.51 8.69 27.60
C ILE A 28 10.33 8.85 26.63
N GLN A 29 9.13 9.11 27.16
CA GLN A 29 7.92 9.37 26.36
C GLN A 29 8.03 10.68 25.58
N GLU A 30 8.66 11.70 26.17
CA GLU A 30 8.91 12.98 25.51
C GLU A 30 10.01 12.89 24.44
N ALA A 31 11.05 12.09 24.69
CA ALA A 31 12.09 11.78 23.70
C ALA A 31 11.56 10.92 22.55
N ALA A 32 10.67 9.95 22.82
CA ALA A 32 10.01 9.15 21.79
C ALA A 32 9.03 9.97 20.94
N ARG A 33 8.47 11.07 21.50
CA ARG A 33 7.63 12.02 20.77
C ARG A 33 8.42 13.02 19.93
N LYS A 34 9.70 13.23 20.23
CA LYS A 34 10.56 14.10 19.42
C LYS A 34 11.02 13.33 18.18
N PRO A 35 10.84 13.87 16.96
CA PRO A 35 11.47 13.31 15.78
C PRO A 35 13.00 13.31 16.02
N TYR A 36 13.62 12.19 15.73
CA TYR A 36 14.99 11.81 16.11
C TYR A 36 16.01 12.97 16.20
N PRO A 37 16.86 13.01 17.25
CA PRO A 37 17.81 14.11 17.52
C PRO A 37 19.00 14.19 16.54
N PHE A 38 19.08 13.34 15.51
CA PHE A 38 20.10 13.40 14.46
C PHE A 38 19.64 14.15 13.20
N THR A 39 18.63 15.00 13.33
CA THR A 39 18.08 15.84 12.26
C THR A 39 19.02 17.02 11.94
N PHE A 40 20.04 16.76 11.11
CA PHE A 40 20.42 17.75 10.09
C PHE A 40 19.20 18.00 9.19
N PRO A 41 19.01 19.24 8.70
CA PRO A 41 17.76 19.98 8.82
C PRO A 41 16.55 19.22 8.24
N ILE A 42 15.49 19.09 9.06
CA ILE A 42 14.08 19.06 8.61
C ILE A 42 13.83 18.18 7.37
N VAL A 43 14.22 16.91 7.43
CA VAL A 43 13.82 15.93 6.43
C VAL A 43 12.98 14.89 7.14
N ASP A 44 11.66 15.01 7.04
CA ASP A 44 10.78 13.93 7.44
C ASP A 44 11.06 12.75 6.50
N PRO A 45 11.57 11.61 7.01
CA PRO A 45 11.88 10.45 6.18
C PRO A 45 10.65 9.87 5.47
N THR A 46 9.45 10.27 5.89
CA THR A 46 8.18 9.87 5.27
C THR A 46 7.75 10.77 4.11
N THR A 47 8.37 11.93 3.92
CA THR A 47 8.02 12.88 2.85
C THR A 47 9.19 13.19 1.93
N CYS A 48 10.38 12.65 2.20
CA CYS A 48 11.58 12.99 1.45
C CYS A 48 11.98 11.93 0.45
N TRP A 49 12.63 12.38 -0.62
CA TRP A 49 13.26 11.52 -1.61
C TRP A 49 14.77 11.64 -1.51
N CYS A 50 15.47 10.53 -1.68
CA CYS A 50 16.91 10.56 -1.87
C CYS A 50 17.23 10.42 -3.36
N ASN A 51 18.32 11.03 -3.82
CA ASN A 51 18.69 11.01 -5.24
C ASN A 51 18.81 9.57 -5.80
N LEU A 52 19.23 8.61 -4.97
CA LEU A 52 19.31 7.20 -5.35
C LEU A 52 17.92 6.54 -5.51
N SER A 53 16.96 6.84 -4.63
CA SER A 53 15.61 6.30 -4.74
C SER A 53 14.85 6.93 -5.92
N GLU A 54 15.10 8.21 -6.22
CA GLU A 54 14.57 8.87 -7.43
C GLU A 54 15.15 8.25 -8.70
N LEU A 55 16.47 8.05 -8.76
CA LEU A 55 17.12 7.40 -9.90
C LEU A 55 16.56 5.99 -10.12
N ARG A 56 16.36 5.23 -9.04
CA ARG A 56 15.76 3.90 -9.11
C ARG A 56 14.33 3.95 -9.64
N LEU A 57 13.51 4.89 -9.14
CA LEU A 57 12.16 5.11 -9.65
C LEU A 57 12.18 5.39 -11.16
N CYS A 58 13.06 6.27 -11.62
CA CYS A 58 13.19 6.60 -13.05
C CYS A 58 13.50 5.35 -13.89
N MET A 59 14.46 4.52 -13.45
CA MET A 59 14.80 3.27 -14.15
C MET A 59 13.60 2.32 -14.24
N LEU A 60 12.87 2.15 -13.13
CA LEU A 60 11.70 1.27 -13.07
C LEU A 60 10.53 1.79 -13.93
N ILE A 61 10.32 3.10 -13.98
CA ILE A 61 9.28 3.73 -14.82
C ILE A 61 9.55 3.45 -16.30
N VAL A 62 10.82 3.56 -16.73
CA VAL A 62 11.21 3.29 -18.13
C VAL A 62 10.99 1.83 -18.49
N GLU A 63 11.26 0.90 -17.57
CA GLU A 63 11.09 -0.54 -17.78
C GLU A 63 9.61 -0.97 -17.81
N THR A 64 8.81 -0.49 -16.85
CA THR A 64 7.45 -1.00 -16.62
C THR A 64 6.35 -0.16 -17.27
N LYS A 65 6.61 1.11 -17.61
CA LYS A 65 5.65 2.12 -18.09
C LYS A 65 4.30 2.04 -17.35
N PRO A 66 4.15 2.68 -16.18
CA PRO A 66 2.98 2.52 -15.30
C PRO A 66 1.71 3.27 -15.76
N VAL A 67 1.46 3.35 -17.08
CA VAL A 67 0.31 4.02 -17.70
C VAL A 67 -0.51 3.02 -18.53
N GLY A 68 -1.84 3.18 -18.56
CA GLY A 68 -2.75 2.39 -19.41
C GLY A 68 -3.47 1.26 -18.68
N HIS A 69 -3.79 0.18 -19.40
CA HIS A 69 -4.72 -0.86 -18.93
C HIS A 69 -4.27 -1.56 -17.63
N ARG A 70 -2.95 -1.76 -17.45
CA ARG A 70 -2.39 -2.44 -16.27
C ARG A 70 -1.84 -1.47 -15.22
N ARG A 71 -2.24 -0.20 -15.24
CA ARG A 71 -1.68 0.85 -14.36
C ARG A 71 -1.63 0.46 -12.89
N SER A 72 -2.70 -0.11 -12.35
CA SER A 72 -2.77 -0.40 -10.91
C SER A 72 -1.79 -1.50 -10.52
N TRP A 73 -1.69 -2.55 -11.34
CA TRP A 73 -0.74 -3.64 -11.12
C TRP A 73 0.70 -3.17 -11.28
N LEU A 74 1.00 -2.39 -12.32
CA LEU A 74 2.34 -1.86 -12.56
C LEU A 74 2.78 -0.87 -11.48
N LYS A 75 1.86 -0.08 -10.91
CA LYS A 75 2.14 0.80 -9.77
C LYS A 75 2.48 0.01 -8.51
N LEU A 76 1.77 -1.08 -8.23
CA LEU A 76 2.07 -1.96 -7.09
C LEU A 76 3.44 -2.64 -7.26
N ASP A 77 3.70 -3.17 -8.46
CA ASP A 77 4.99 -3.77 -8.81
C ASP A 77 6.14 -2.77 -8.63
N LEU A 78 5.94 -1.53 -9.09
CA LEU A 78 6.93 -0.47 -8.97
C LEU A 78 7.26 -0.14 -7.50
N VAL A 79 6.26 -0.07 -6.63
CA VAL A 79 6.49 0.15 -5.18
C VAL A 79 7.26 -1.02 -4.57
N GLU A 80 6.93 -2.25 -4.94
CA GLU A 80 7.64 -3.43 -4.44
C GLU A 80 9.11 -3.45 -4.89
N ARG A 81 9.36 -3.18 -6.19
CA ARG A 81 10.71 -3.14 -6.80
C ARG A 81 11.55 -1.94 -6.41
N ILE A 82 10.93 -0.89 -5.87
CA ILE A 82 11.65 0.15 -5.15
C ILE A 82 12.13 -0.41 -3.82
N GLN A 83 11.27 -1.07 -3.04
CA GLN A 83 11.65 -1.53 -1.71
C GLN A 83 12.64 -2.71 -1.72
N LYS A 84 12.69 -3.48 -2.81
CA LYS A 84 13.45 -4.72 -2.94
C LYS A 84 14.08 -4.81 -4.33
N ILE A 85 15.26 -5.42 -4.39
CA ILE A 85 15.95 -5.72 -5.65
C ILE A 85 15.95 -7.23 -5.83
N TYR A 86 15.45 -7.70 -6.96
CA TYR A 86 15.36 -9.12 -7.29
C TYR A 86 16.59 -9.58 -8.07
N ASP A 87 16.89 -10.87 -7.98
CA ASP A 87 18.07 -11.50 -8.60
C ASP A 87 18.01 -11.63 -10.13
N ASP A 88 16.82 -11.49 -10.71
CA ASP A 88 16.55 -11.51 -12.14
C ASP A 88 16.56 -10.11 -12.78
N GLU A 89 16.79 -9.06 -12.01
CA GLU A 89 16.87 -7.70 -12.54
C GLU A 89 18.13 -7.42 -13.37
N ASP A 90 18.05 -6.37 -14.18
CA ASP A 90 19.16 -5.90 -15.00
C ASP A 90 20.40 -5.57 -14.14
N PRO A 91 21.63 -5.93 -14.55
CA PRO A 91 22.83 -5.72 -13.74
C PRO A 91 23.11 -4.26 -13.39
N SER A 92 22.49 -3.29 -14.08
CA SER A 92 22.55 -1.87 -13.70
C SER A 92 22.02 -1.60 -12.29
N CYS A 93 21.18 -2.48 -11.72
CA CYS A 93 20.65 -2.33 -10.37
C CYS A 93 21.71 -2.45 -9.25
N LYS A 94 22.92 -2.95 -9.55
CA LYS A 94 24.02 -3.07 -8.59
C LYS A 94 24.38 -1.77 -7.90
N ILE A 95 24.18 -0.63 -8.59
CA ILE A 95 24.47 0.69 -8.02
C ILE A 95 23.65 0.98 -6.76
N PHE A 96 22.52 0.29 -6.57
CA PHE A 96 21.64 0.45 -5.42
C PHE A 96 21.92 -0.56 -4.29
N LEU A 97 22.87 -1.48 -4.46
CA LEU A 97 23.25 -2.47 -3.47
C LEU A 97 24.48 -2.00 -2.67
N SER A 98 24.60 -2.47 -1.43
CA SER A 98 25.85 -2.37 -0.67
C SER A 98 26.92 -3.25 -1.31
N ASP A 99 28.20 -2.97 -1.07
CA ASP A 99 29.31 -3.68 -1.70
C ASP A 99 29.28 -5.19 -1.39
N GLU A 100 28.87 -5.57 -0.17
CA GLU A 100 28.65 -6.96 0.23
C GLU A 100 27.52 -7.63 -0.60
N HIS A 101 26.41 -6.92 -0.79
CA HIS A 101 25.27 -7.44 -1.56
C HIS A 101 25.54 -7.45 -3.06
N GLN A 102 26.44 -6.61 -3.58
CA GLN A 102 26.85 -6.66 -4.99
C GLN A 102 27.57 -7.97 -5.31
N VAL A 103 28.49 -8.42 -4.44
CA VAL A 103 29.19 -9.70 -4.62
C VAL A 103 28.19 -10.86 -4.56
N ALA A 104 27.31 -10.86 -3.54
CA ALA A 104 26.29 -11.89 -3.40
C ALA A 104 25.31 -11.92 -4.58
N PHE A 105 24.96 -10.76 -5.15
CA PHE A 105 24.12 -10.64 -6.34
C PHE A 105 24.79 -11.27 -7.57
N ASP A 106 26.08 -11.04 -7.76
CA ASP A 106 26.85 -11.61 -8.87
C ASP A 106 27.02 -13.13 -8.76
N GLU A 107 27.28 -13.62 -7.56
CA GLU A 107 27.32 -15.06 -7.29
C GLU A 107 25.96 -15.71 -7.53
N GLN A 108 24.89 -15.08 -7.05
CA GLN A 108 23.53 -15.56 -7.23
C GLN A 108 23.13 -15.62 -8.71
N ARG A 109 23.48 -14.60 -9.51
CA ARG A 109 23.23 -14.63 -10.96
C ARG A 109 23.96 -15.76 -11.66
N LYS A 110 25.24 -15.99 -11.33
CA LYS A 110 25.99 -17.14 -11.85
C LYS A 110 25.34 -18.46 -11.45
N GLN A 111 24.83 -18.56 -10.22
CA GLN A 111 24.11 -19.76 -9.75
C GLN A 111 22.80 -19.98 -10.52
N LEU A 112 22.06 -18.92 -10.85
CA LEU A 112 20.85 -19.00 -11.67
C LEU A 112 21.16 -19.42 -13.12
N GLU A 113 22.23 -18.88 -13.71
CA GLU A 113 22.74 -19.30 -15.03
C GLU A 113 23.15 -20.78 -15.04
N ASN A 114 23.69 -21.27 -13.91
CA ASN A 114 24.04 -22.67 -13.71
C ASN A 114 22.82 -23.57 -13.37
N GLY A 115 21.59 -23.03 -13.36
CA GLY A 115 20.36 -23.80 -13.16
C GLY A 115 19.89 -23.94 -11.71
N SER A 116 20.40 -23.13 -10.78
CA SER A 116 19.87 -23.06 -9.41
C SER A 116 18.42 -22.55 -9.41
N THR A 117 17.57 -23.12 -8.56
CA THR A 117 16.17 -22.68 -8.36
C THR A 117 16.01 -21.74 -7.18
N LYS A 118 17.06 -21.53 -6.38
CA LYS A 118 17.01 -20.66 -5.21
C LYS A 118 16.92 -19.21 -5.69
N ARG A 119 15.92 -18.48 -5.17
CA ARG A 119 15.76 -17.04 -5.43
C ARG A 119 16.17 -16.22 -4.21
N LEU A 120 16.87 -15.13 -4.44
CA LEU A 120 17.29 -14.18 -3.41
C LEU A 120 16.71 -12.80 -3.68
N ILE A 121 16.46 -12.08 -2.59
CA ILE A 121 15.97 -10.71 -2.61
C ILE A 121 16.95 -9.88 -1.80
N PHE A 122 17.37 -8.76 -2.36
CA PHE A 122 18.36 -7.88 -1.76
C PHE A 122 17.70 -6.55 -1.33
N PRO A 123 18.02 -6.04 -0.14
CA PRO A 123 17.59 -4.72 0.27
C PRO A 123 18.41 -3.65 -0.46
N PRO A 124 17.78 -2.56 -0.95
CA PRO A 124 18.53 -1.42 -1.46
C PRO A 124 19.27 -0.68 -0.34
N LYS A 125 20.38 -0.03 -0.69
CA LYS A 125 21.26 0.70 0.24
C LYS A 125 20.71 2.04 0.69
N TYR A 126 19.75 2.61 -0.04
CA TYR A 126 19.18 3.89 0.34
C TYR A 126 18.25 3.75 1.56
N THR A 127 18.31 4.75 2.44
CA THR A 127 17.63 4.73 3.74
C THR A 127 16.14 4.99 3.63
N VAL A 128 15.74 5.84 2.69
CA VAL A 128 14.35 6.26 2.53
C VAL A 128 13.65 5.37 1.51
N ARG A 129 12.57 4.70 1.94
CA ARG A 129 11.77 3.81 1.11
C ARG A 129 10.44 4.50 0.79
N PRO A 130 10.26 5.01 -0.44
CA PRO A 130 9.04 5.68 -0.83
C PRO A 130 7.78 4.83 -0.61
N THR A 131 6.73 5.45 -0.10
CA THR A 131 5.39 4.85 -0.04
C THR A 131 4.69 4.95 -1.39
N LEU A 132 3.58 4.22 -1.55
CA LEU A 132 2.74 4.30 -2.74
C LEU A 132 2.23 5.73 -3.00
N GLU A 133 1.92 6.49 -1.94
CA GLU A 133 1.46 7.87 -2.04
C GLU A 133 2.55 8.77 -2.61
N MET A 134 3.76 8.69 -2.06
CA MET A 134 4.92 9.46 -2.55
C MET A 134 5.25 9.15 -4.00
N VAL A 135 5.17 7.87 -4.40
CA VAL A 135 5.40 7.44 -5.79
C VAL A 135 4.35 8.05 -6.71
N ASN A 136 3.07 8.02 -6.31
CA ASN A 136 2.00 8.62 -7.11
C ASN A 136 2.14 10.14 -7.25
N GLU A 137 2.49 10.83 -6.16
CA GLU A 137 2.74 12.27 -6.19
C GLU A 137 3.88 12.63 -7.17
N LYS A 138 5.02 11.93 -7.07
CA LYS A 138 6.15 12.12 -8.01
C LYS A 138 5.78 11.80 -9.44
N MET A 139 5.04 10.72 -9.68
CA MET A 139 4.59 10.37 -11.02
C MET A 139 3.64 11.44 -11.61
N ASN A 140 2.75 11.98 -10.79
CA ASN A 140 1.85 13.06 -11.19
C ASN A 140 2.62 14.37 -11.47
N GLU A 141 3.65 14.65 -10.68
CA GLU A 141 4.56 15.80 -10.87
C GLU A 141 5.35 15.69 -12.17
N TRP A 142 5.99 14.54 -12.44
CA TRP A 142 6.90 14.39 -13.58
C TRP A 142 6.20 14.14 -14.92
N PHE A 143 5.13 13.35 -14.91
CA PHE A 143 4.52 12.82 -16.14
C PHE A 143 3.08 13.27 -16.35
N HIS A 144 2.51 14.03 -15.42
CA HIS A 144 1.10 14.44 -15.45
C HIS A 144 0.20 13.27 -15.85
N MET A 145 0.09 12.28 -14.95
CA MET A 145 -0.54 10.99 -15.23
C MET A 145 -1.93 11.12 -15.87
N ASP A 146 -2.72 12.11 -15.46
CA ASP A 146 -4.05 12.38 -16.03
C ASP A 146 -4.04 12.65 -17.54
N ILE A 147 -2.98 13.29 -18.04
CA ILE A 147 -2.79 13.57 -19.47
C ILE A 147 -2.27 12.32 -20.16
N SER A 148 -1.26 11.68 -19.57
CA SER A 148 -0.65 10.46 -20.08
C SER A 148 -1.68 9.33 -20.25
N GLU A 149 -2.59 9.16 -19.29
CA GLU A 149 -3.66 8.15 -19.33
C GLU A 149 -4.72 8.41 -20.40
N LYS A 150 -4.98 9.68 -20.75
CA LYS A 150 -5.90 10.04 -21.84
C LYS A 150 -5.31 9.72 -23.21
N ASN A 151 -3.99 9.79 -23.33
CA ASN A 151 -3.27 9.54 -24.58
C ASN A 151 -3.02 8.04 -24.81
N GLU A 152 -3.06 7.22 -23.77
CA GLU A 152 -2.96 5.78 -23.96
C GLU A 152 -4.18 5.25 -24.71
N PRO A 153 -3.98 4.30 -25.65
CA PRO A 153 -5.07 3.58 -26.26
C PRO A 153 -5.69 2.67 -25.19
N ASN A 154 -6.53 3.25 -24.35
CA ASN A 154 -7.43 2.50 -23.51
C ASN A 154 -8.31 1.72 -24.48
N ARG A 155 -8.00 0.43 -24.66
CA ARG A 155 -8.97 -0.52 -25.17
C ARG A 155 -10.10 -0.50 -24.15
N LYS A 156 -11.05 0.41 -24.35
CA LYS A 156 -12.44 0.21 -23.96
C LYS A 156 -12.85 -1.04 -24.73
N ARG A 157 -12.41 -2.21 -24.27
CA ARG A 157 -13.21 -3.40 -24.40
C ARG A 157 -14.43 -3.02 -23.58
N GLU A 158 -15.43 -2.50 -24.27
CA GLU A 158 -16.78 -2.92 -24.00
C GLU A 158 -16.68 -4.44 -23.89
N PHE A 159 -16.51 -4.93 -22.67
CA PHE A 159 -16.75 -6.33 -22.39
C PHE A 159 -18.25 -6.44 -22.60
N LYS A 160 -18.64 -6.64 -23.87
CA LYS A 160 -20.03 -6.82 -24.24
C LYS A 160 -20.44 -8.13 -23.60
N PHE A 161 -20.98 -8.04 -22.39
CA PHE A 161 -21.71 -9.14 -21.75
C PHE A 161 -22.91 -9.61 -22.60
N GLY A 162 -23.23 -8.92 -23.71
CA GLY A 162 -24.26 -9.32 -24.68
C GLY A 162 -23.76 -10.18 -25.85
N GLY A 163 -22.46 -10.48 -25.96
CA GLY A 163 -21.98 -11.49 -26.91
C GLY A 163 -22.15 -12.87 -26.29
N GLY A 164 -23.36 -13.46 -26.40
CA GLY A 164 -23.67 -14.78 -25.85
C GLY A 164 -22.53 -15.75 -26.09
N PHE A 165 -21.90 -16.21 -25.00
CA PHE A 165 -20.78 -17.14 -25.08
C PHE A 165 -21.34 -18.49 -25.53
N ASN A 166 -21.26 -18.76 -26.83
CA ASN A 166 -21.64 -20.06 -27.38
C ASN A 166 -20.47 -21.02 -27.20
N LEU A 167 -20.66 -22.10 -26.44
CA LEU A 167 -19.67 -23.17 -26.37
C LEU A 167 -19.45 -23.74 -27.78
N PRO A 168 -18.19 -23.93 -28.22
CA PRO A 168 -17.88 -24.67 -29.43
C PRO A 168 -18.57 -26.05 -29.46
N PRO A 169 -19.10 -26.49 -30.62
CA PRO A 169 -19.95 -27.68 -30.71
C PRO A 169 -19.27 -28.99 -30.29
N HIS A 170 -17.94 -29.07 -30.41
CA HIS A 170 -17.17 -30.23 -29.96
C HIS A 170 -17.09 -30.34 -28.42
N LEU A 171 -17.30 -29.24 -27.68
CA LEU A 171 -17.41 -29.26 -26.22
C LEU A 171 -18.84 -29.59 -25.79
N LEU A 172 -19.85 -29.09 -26.51
CA LEU A 172 -21.25 -29.47 -26.28
C LEU A 172 -21.48 -30.98 -26.46
N ALA A 173 -20.82 -31.60 -27.43
CA ALA A 173 -20.91 -33.04 -27.68
C ALA A 173 -20.27 -33.92 -26.59
N GLN A 174 -19.42 -33.35 -25.73
CA GLN A 174 -18.80 -34.05 -24.61
C GLN A 174 -19.61 -33.95 -23.32
N ILE A 175 -20.64 -33.09 -23.29
CA ILE A 175 -21.53 -32.94 -22.14
C ILE A 175 -22.52 -34.11 -22.17
N PRO A 176 -22.55 -34.95 -21.12
CA PRO A 176 -23.52 -36.03 -21.03
C PRO A 176 -24.96 -35.49 -21.07
N PRO A 177 -25.90 -36.16 -21.75
CA PRO A 177 -27.29 -35.71 -21.87
C PRO A 177 -28.04 -35.62 -20.53
N ASP A 178 -27.49 -36.24 -19.47
CA ASP A 178 -28.06 -36.24 -18.13
C ASP A 178 -27.72 -35.00 -17.30
N TYR A 179 -26.93 -34.05 -17.82
CA TYR A 179 -26.56 -32.83 -17.09
C TYR A 179 -27.66 -31.74 -17.06
N GLY A 180 -28.88 -32.06 -17.53
CA GLY A 180 -29.95 -31.08 -17.76
C GLY A 180 -31.29 -31.38 -17.09
N ARG A 181 -31.39 -32.39 -16.24
CA ARG A 181 -32.62 -32.67 -15.48
C ARG A 181 -32.23 -33.32 -14.18
N ASP A 182 -32.05 -32.48 -13.17
CA ASP A 182 -32.34 -32.73 -11.75
C ASP A 182 -31.71 -31.56 -10.99
N VAL A 183 -32.56 -30.68 -10.45
CA VAL A 183 -32.51 -30.06 -9.11
C VAL A 183 -33.38 -28.78 -9.17
N GLU A 184 -34.62 -28.91 -8.70
CA GLU A 184 -35.33 -27.80 -8.06
C GLU A 184 -34.49 -27.36 -6.85
N GLY A 185 -33.61 -26.38 -7.04
CA GLY A 185 -32.66 -25.93 -6.02
C GLY A 185 -31.46 -25.24 -6.66
N GLU A 186 -31.58 -23.92 -6.77
CA GLU A 186 -30.49 -22.96 -6.98
C GLU A 186 -29.37 -23.38 -7.94
N HIS A 187 -29.58 -23.08 -9.23
CA HIS A 187 -28.48 -23.01 -10.19
C HIS A 187 -27.42 -22.02 -9.65
N PRO A 188 -26.13 -22.39 -9.50
CA PRO A 188 -25.10 -21.52 -8.92
C PRO A 188 -24.78 -20.26 -9.74
N LEU A 189 -25.43 -20.09 -10.89
CA LEU A 189 -25.36 -18.88 -11.74
C LEU A 189 -26.66 -18.06 -11.74
N ALA A 190 -27.74 -18.51 -11.08
CA ALA A 190 -28.98 -17.75 -10.95
C ALA A 190 -28.84 -16.51 -10.04
N PHE A 191 -27.69 -16.33 -9.41
CA PHE A 191 -27.36 -15.12 -8.64
C PHE A 191 -27.11 -13.90 -9.54
N MET A 192 -26.73 -14.08 -10.81
CA MET A 192 -26.34 -12.96 -11.67
C MET A 192 -27.50 -12.19 -12.31
N ASP A 193 -28.71 -12.77 -12.36
CA ASP A 193 -29.90 -12.13 -12.98
C ASP A 193 -30.87 -11.51 -11.96
N ARG A 194 -30.50 -11.46 -10.67
CA ARG A 194 -31.36 -10.85 -9.65
C ARG A 194 -31.17 -9.34 -9.67
N GLU A 195 -31.98 -8.64 -10.46
CA GLU A 195 -32.08 -7.19 -10.37
C GLU A 195 -32.32 -6.78 -8.91
N PRO A 196 -31.60 -5.77 -8.38
CA PRO A 196 -31.84 -5.28 -7.04
C PRO A 196 -33.25 -4.69 -7.01
N LYS A 197 -34.17 -5.35 -6.30
CA LYS A 197 -35.43 -4.73 -5.91
C LYS A 197 -35.09 -3.49 -5.10
N GLU A 198 -35.29 -2.32 -5.69
CA GLU A 198 -35.31 -1.05 -4.98
C GLU A 198 -36.30 -1.16 -3.82
N GLY A 199 -35.78 -1.30 -2.61
CA GLY A 199 -36.54 -1.13 -1.39
C GLY A 199 -36.96 0.33 -1.31
N LYS A 200 -38.20 0.62 -1.71
CA LYS A 200 -38.93 1.81 -1.28
C LYS A 200 -39.16 1.69 0.23
N ASP A 201 -38.20 2.17 1.02
CA ASP A 201 -38.48 2.62 2.38
C ASP A 201 -39.23 3.96 2.28
N GLN A 202 -40.57 3.87 2.21
CA GLN A 202 -41.43 4.97 2.60
C GLN A 202 -41.41 5.09 4.12
N GLY A 203 -40.55 5.97 4.62
CA GLY A 203 -40.51 6.35 6.01
C GLY A 203 -40.24 7.85 6.16
N LYS A 204 -41.28 8.69 5.97
CA LYS A 204 -41.48 9.98 6.65
C LYS A 204 -42.62 10.80 6.05
N SER A 205 -43.74 10.82 6.77
CA SER A 205 -44.63 11.96 7.09
C SER A 205 -45.77 11.30 7.89
N ASP A 206 -46.24 11.80 9.03
CA ASP A 206 -46.55 13.15 9.45
C ASP A 206 -46.55 13.18 10.98
N ASP A 207 -46.18 14.32 11.57
CA ASP A 207 -46.95 14.91 12.67
C ASP A 207 -46.31 16.25 13.13
N ASP A 208 -47.17 17.25 13.14
CA ASP A 208 -47.22 18.40 14.04
C ASP A 208 -46.19 19.54 13.93
N LYS A 209 -46.62 20.63 13.28
CA LYS A 209 -47.08 21.85 14.00
C LYS A 209 -47.61 22.91 13.04
N ALA A 210 -48.93 22.96 12.90
CA ALA A 210 -49.64 24.14 12.43
C ALA A 210 -49.66 25.19 13.55
N ALA A 211 -48.96 26.30 13.33
CA ALA A 211 -49.06 27.50 14.15
C ALA A 211 -50.40 28.19 13.88
N GLY A 212 -51.15 28.45 14.95
CA GLY A 212 -52.47 29.07 14.93
C GLY A 212 -52.45 30.50 14.37
N CYS A 213 -53.43 30.79 13.51
CA CYS A 213 -53.77 32.14 13.08
C CYS A 213 -54.90 32.67 13.98
N SER A 214 -54.62 33.80 14.61
CA SER A 214 -55.48 34.52 15.55
C SER A 214 -56.55 35.33 14.83
N THR A 215 -57.80 35.10 15.24
CA THR A 215 -58.90 36.07 15.44
C THR A 215 -59.21 37.14 14.37
N LYS A 216 -60.34 36.89 13.72
CA LYS A 216 -61.48 37.78 13.38
C LYS A 216 -61.35 39.28 13.72
N ALA A 217 -61.66 40.10 12.71
CA ALA A 217 -62.55 41.26 12.78
C ALA A 217 -63.69 41.04 11.77
#